data_AF-A0A958JVD0-F1
#
_entry.id   AF-A0A958JVD0-F1
#
_cell.length_a   1.000
_cell.length_b   1.000
_cell.length_c   1.000
_cell.angle_alpha   90.00
_cell.angle_beta   90.00
_cell.angle_gamma   90.00
#
_symmetry.space_group_name_H-M   'P 1'
#
loop_
_entity.id
_entity.type
_entity.pdbx_description
1 polymer ?
#
loop_
_entity_poly.entity_id
_entity_poly.type
_entity_poly.pdbx_seq_one_letter_code
_entity_poly.pdbx_strand_id
1 'polypeptide(L)'
;LLSEKDYRSAREEWASGFSAGMGADTILEMLKKIDVEPLYAELREELRTVNSEARRKKLAKRLKVLQSFRNSDNRPEWMILTVIPVIPPDLRPLVPLDGGRFATSDLNDLYRRVINRNNRLKRLIELNAPDIIIRNEKRMLQESVDALFDNGRRGRTITGPNKRPLKSLSDMLKGKG
;
A
#
# COMPACT_ATOMS: atom_id res chain seq x y z
N LEU A 1 -4.06 9.24 16.90
CA LEU A 1 -5.15 8.74 16.05
C LEU A 1 -6.44 9.26 16.66
N LEU A 2 -7.37 9.79 15.87
CA LEU A 2 -8.66 10.28 16.36
C LEU A 2 -9.67 9.13 16.37
N SER A 3 -10.50 9.03 17.41
CA SER A 3 -11.67 8.15 17.34
C SER A 3 -12.72 8.72 16.38
N GLU A 4 -13.70 7.92 15.97
CA GLU A 4 -14.78 8.41 15.11
C GLU A 4 -15.58 9.53 15.79
N LYS A 5 -15.75 9.44 17.11
CA LYS A 5 -16.37 10.48 17.92
C LYS A 5 -15.54 11.77 17.90
N ASP A 6 -14.24 11.66 18.17
CA ASP A 6 -13.34 12.82 18.18
C ASP A 6 -13.24 13.49 16.81
N TYR A 7 -13.24 12.70 15.73
CA TYR A 7 -13.25 13.24 14.36
C TYR A 7 -14.52 14.05 14.07
N ARG A 8 -15.70 13.55 14.48
CA ARG A 8 -16.97 14.28 14.29
C ARG A 8 -16.99 15.56 15.10
N SER A 9 -16.63 15.50 16.38
CA SER A 9 -16.56 16.69 17.24
C SER A 9 -15.57 17.73 16.71
N ALA A 10 -14.38 17.31 16.28
CA ALA A 10 -13.40 18.23 15.68
C ALA A 10 -13.91 18.86 14.38
N ARG A 11 -14.68 18.12 13.57
CA ARG A 11 -15.28 18.66 12.35
C ARG A 11 -16.38 19.69 12.65
N GLU A 12 -17.13 19.50 13.71
CA GLU A 12 -18.17 20.43 14.16
C GLU A 12 -17.56 21.71 14.74
N GLU A 13 -16.51 21.57 15.57
CA GLU A 13 -15.85 22.69 16.24
C GLU A 13 -15.01 23.56 15.30
N TRP A 14 -14.23 22.92 14.41
CA TRP A 14 -13.24 23.63 13.60
C TRP A 14 -13.68 23.83 12.14
N ALA A 15 -14.89 23.39 11.79
CA ALA A 15 -15.53 23.53 10.47
C ALA A 15 -14.55 23.35 9.29
N SER A 16 -14.28 24.43 8.53
CA SER A 16 -13.41 24.42 7.35
C SER A 16 -11.91 24.46 7.65
N GLY A 17 -11.51 24.72 8.90
CA GLY A 17 -10.09 24.78 9.31
C GLY A 17 -9.47 23.41 9.58
N PHE A 18 -10.29 22.36 9.68
CA PHE A 18 -9.84 21.01 10.01
C PHE A 18 -10.04 20.04 8.84
N SER A 19 -8.92 19.48 8.37
CA SER A 19 -8.89 18.44 7.35
C SER A 19 -8.23 17.19 7.92
N ALA A 20 -8.98 16.10 8.00
CA ALA A 20 -8.46 14.78 8.30
C ALA A 20 -9.01 13.75 7.31
N GLY A 21 -8.18 12.78 6.96
CA GLY A 21 -8.51 11.69 6.06
C GLY A 21 -8.05 10.34 6.60
N MET A 22 -8.40 9.27 5.89
CA MET A 22 -8.04 7.91 6.25
C MET A 22 -7.48 7.15 5.05
N GLY A 23 -6.60 6.19 5.31
CA GLY A 23 -6.12 5.23 4.33
C GLY A 23 -4.99 5.78 3.44
N ALA A 24 -4.71 5.04 2.37
CA ALA A 24 -3.57 5.30 1.48
C ALA A 24 -3.65 6.70 0.82
N ASP A 25 -4.84 7.17 0.48
CA ASP A 25 -5.05 8.49 -0.15
C ASP A 25 -4.54 9.63 0.75
N THR A 26 -4.77 9.53 2.06
CA THR A 26 -4.29 10.55 3.01
C THR A 26 -2.78 10.49 3.17
N ILE A 27 -2.21 9.29 3.19
CA ILE A 27 -0.75 9.11 3.23
C ILE A 27 -0.12 9.68 1.96
N LEU A 28 -0.72 9.45 0.79
CA LEU A 28 -0.26 10.02 -0.49
C LEU A 28 -0.19 11.55 -0.42
N GLU A 29 -1.28 12.20 0.03
CA GLU A 29 -1.31 13.66 0.15
C GLU A 29 -0.32 14.20 1.19
N MET A 30 -0.07 13.45 2.27
CA MET A 30 0.98 13.81 3.23
C MET A 30 2.38 13.68 2.61
N LEU A 31 2.64 12.60 1.87
CA LEU A 31 3.94 12.36 1.23
C LEU A 31 4.24 13.40 0.16
N LYS A 32 3.24 13.81 -0.64
CA LYS A 32 3.39 14.89 -1.65
C LYS A 32 3.80 16.24 -1.06
N LYS A 33 3.46 16.49 0.21
CA LYS A 33 3.82 17.73 0.92
C LYS A 33 5.21 17.69 1.53
N ILE A 34 5.89 16.56 1.51
CA ILE A 34 7.24 16.43 2.04
C ILE A 34 8.22 17.00 1.02
N ASP A 35 8.80 18.16 1.34
CA ASP A 35 10.01 18.61 0.68
C ASP A 35 11.22 17.95 1.36
N VAL A 36 11.93 17.12 0.62
CA VAL A 36 13.01 16.28 1.15
C VAL A 36 14.23 17.12 1.51
N GLU A 37 14.52 18.18 0.75
CA GLU A 37 15.74 18.97 0.91
C GLU A 37 15.72 19.82 2.20
N PRO A 38 14.68 20.65 2.47
CA PRO A 38 14.57 21.40 3.71
C PRO A 38 14.44 20.49 4.93
N LEU A 39 13.65 19.42 4.83
CA LEU A 39 13.45 18.49 5.95
C LEU A 39 14.76 17.79 6.32
N TYR A 40 15.60 17.45 5.34
CA TYR A 40 16.91 16.87 5.62
C TYR A 40 17.82 17.87 6.36
N ALA A 41 17.87 19.12 5.92
CA ALA A 41 18.66 20.17 6.56
C ALA A 41 18.22 20.39 8.02
N GLU A 42 16.92 20.50 8.26
CA GLU A 42 16.32 20.63 9.60
C GLU A 42 16.74 19.47 10.52
N LEU A 43 16.52 18.22 10.10
CA LEU A 43 16.83 17.06 10.93
C LEU A 43 18.35 16.90 11.16
N ARG A 44 19.19 17.38 10.23
CA ARG A 44 20.65 17.34 10.37
C ARG A 44 21.13 18.31 11.45
N GLU A 45 20.55 19.51 11.52
CA GLU A 45 20.85 20.44 12.62
C GLU A 45 20.28 19.96 13.96
N GLU A 46 19.07 19.39 13.97
CA GLU A 46 18.49 18.79 15.18
C GLU A 46 19.38 17.66 15.73
N LEU A 47 19.95 16.83 14.84
CA LEU A 47 20.85 15.73 15.25
C LEU A 47 22.14 16.23 15.93
N ARG A 48 22.61 17.43 15.61
CA ARG A 48 23.81 18.02 16.22
C ARG A 48 23.55 18.52 17.64
N THR A 49 22.35 19.02 17.90
CA THR A 49 21.98 19.66 19.16
C THR A 49 21.30 18.72 20.15
N VAL A 50 20.88 17.52 19.70
CA VAL A 50 20.18 16.57 20.56
C VAL A 50 21.11 15.83 21.53
N ASN A 51 20.79 15.91 22.81
CA ASN A 51 21.54 15.22 23.88
C ASN A 51 20.99 13.81 24.18
N SER A 52 19.70 13.56 23.92
CA SER A 52 19.08 12.26 24.16
C SER A 52 19.54 11.23 23.13
N GLU A 53 20.19 10.15 23.57
CA GLU A 53 20.66 9.08 22.70
C GLU A 53 19.51 8.40 21.93
N ALA A 54 18.35 8.21 22.57
CA ALA A 54 17.17 7.63 21.94
C ALA A 54 16.65 8.51 20.79
N ARG A 55 16.56 9.83 21.02
CA ARG A 55 16.15 10.79 19.98
C ARG A 55 17.19 10.87 18.87
N ARG A 56 18.49 10.83 19.22
CA ARG A 56 19.61 10.78 18.26
C ARG A 56 19.51 9.58 17.33
N LYS A 57 19.28 8.37 17.87
CA LYS A 57 19.07 7.14 17.07
C LYS A 57 17.86 7.25 16.14
N LYS A 58 16.75 7.84 16.60
CA LYS A 58 15.55 8.05 15.79
C LYS A 58 15.80 9.02 14.63
N LEU A 59 16.47 10.14 14.90
CA LEU A 59 16.84 11.13 13.89
C LEU A 59 17.81 10.56 12.85
N ALA A 60 18.84 9.83 13.29
CA ALA A 60 19.79 9.18 12.39
C ALA A 60 19.09 8.20 11.42
N LYS A 61 18.12 7.41 11.90
CA LYS A 61 17.33 6.51 11.05
C LYS A 61 16.49 7.29 10.02
N ARG A 62 15.86 8.40 10.42
CA ARG A 62 15.08 9.25 9.49
C ARG A 62 15.98 9.89 8.43
N LEU A 63 17.11 10.44 8.85
CA LEU A 63 18.10 11.04 7.95
C LEU A 63 18.64 10.04 6.93
N LYS A 64 18.86 8.78 7.32
CA LYS A 64 19.24 7.72 6.37
C LYS A 64 18.22 7.54 5.25
N VAL A 65 16.93 7.51 5.60
CA VAL A 65 15.85 7.38 4.59
C VAL A 65 15.78 8.63 3.70
N LEU A 66 15.82 9.83 4.29
CA LEU A 66 15.80 11.07 3.51
C LEU A 66 17.02 11.18 2.60
N GLN A 67 18.20 10.78 3.06
CA GLN A 67 19.42 10.76 2.25
C GLN A 67 19.27 9.82 1.06
N SER A 68 18.68 8.64 1.24
CA SER A 68 18.38 7.74 0.12
C SER A 68 17.44 8.36 -0.90
N PHE A 69 16.42 9.12 -0.45
CA PHE A 69 15.56 9.86 -1.36
C PHE A 69 16.33 10.98 -2.07
N ARG A 70 17.13 11.80 -1.38
CA ARG A 70 17.93 12.89 -1.98
C ARG A 70 18.94 12.40 -3.01
N ASN A 71 19.56 11.25 -2.74
CA ASN A 71 20.56 10.65 -3.62
C ASN A 71 19.92 9.90 -4.80
N SER A 72 18.59 9.88 -4.88
CA SER A 72 17.82 9.26 -5.96
C SER A 72 16.90 10.29 -6.59
N ASP A 73 16.41 10.04 -7.79
CA ASP A 73 15.34 10.88 -8.37
C ASP A 73 13.94 10.41 -7.92
N ASN A 74 13.86 9.62 -6.86
CA ASN A 74 12.60 9.08 -6.37
C ASN A 74 11.84 10.10 -5.52
N ARG A 75 10.54 10.20 -5.76
CA ARG A 75 9.64 11.01 -4.95
C ARG A 75 8.99 10.15 -3.85
N PRO A 76 8.84 10.64 -2.60
CA PRO A 76 8.27 9.87 -1.50
C PRO A 76 6.87 9.28 -1.81
N GLU A 77 6.03 10.04 -2.50
CA GLU A 77 4.66 9.65 -2.88
C GLU A 77 4.60 8.46 -3.84
N TRP A 78 5.68 8.13 -4.55
CA TRP A 78 5.73 6.95 -5.44
C TRP A 78 5.62 5.63 -4.69
N MET A 79 5.81 5.65 -3.36
CA MET A 79 5.53 4.49 -2.51
C MET A 79 4.04 4.11 -2.49
N ILE A 80 3.13 5.03 -2.86
CA ILE A 80 1.70 4.77 -2.98
C ILE A 80 1.36 4.54 -4.45
N LEU A 81 1.03 3.30 -4.78
CA LEU A 81 0.73 2.90 -6.15
C LEU A 81 -0.67 3.36 -6.57
N THR A 82 -0.73 4.19 -7.60
CA THR A 82 -1.98 4.58 -8.29
C THR A 82 -2.24 3.72 -9.52
N VAL A 83 -1.20 3.11 -10.07
CA VAL A 83 -1.23 2.20 -11.23
C VAL A 83 -0.44 0.95 -10.88
N ILE A 84 -1.03 -0.21 -11.12
CA ILE A 84 -0.37 -1.51 -10.92
C ILE A 84 -0.11 -2.14 -12.29
N PRO A 85 1.16 -2.37 -12.68
CA PRO A 85 1.47 -3.04 -13.94
C PRO A 85 1.06 -4.51 -13.88
N VAL A 86 0.57 -5.02 -15.01
CA VAL A 86 0.26 -6.45 -15.18
C VAL A 86 1.37 -7.07 -16.01
N ILE A 87 2.01 -8.12 -15.48
CA ILE A 87 3.08 -8.79 -16.22
C ILE A 87 2.56 -9.43 -17.52
N PRO A 88 3.42 -9.56 -18.55
CA PRO A 88 3.06 -10.21 -19.81
C PRO A 88 2.47 -11.62 -19.61
N PRO A 89 1.47 -12.04 -20.43
CA PRO A 89 0.84 -13.36 -20.34
C PRO A 89 1.83 -14.53 -20.33
N ASP A 90 2.94 -14.43 -21.07
CA ASP A 90 3.95 -15.47 -21.17
C ASP A 90 4.62 -15.78 -19.82
N LEU A 91 4.69 -14.79 -18.92
CA LEU A 91 5.21 -14.95 -17.56
C LEU A 91 4.15 -15.43 -16.56
N ARG A 92 2.90 -15.58 -17.00
CA ARG A 92 1.76 -16.09 -16.21
C ARG A 92 0.89 -17.03 -17.05
N PRO A 93 1.46 -18.14 -17.54
CA PRO A 93 0.83 -18.97 -18.55
C PRO A 93 -0.46 -19.62 -18.04
N LEU A 94 -1.36 -19.85 -19.01
CA LEU A 94 -2.55 -20.68 -18.90
C LEU A 94 -2.34 -21.88 -19.82
N VAL A 95 -2.09 -23.05 -19.24
CA VAL A 95 -1.73 -24.24 -20.01
C VAL A 95 -2.94 -25.18 -20.09
N PRO A 96 -3.41 -25.53 -21.29
CA PRO A 96 -4.46 -26.53 -21.44
C PRO A 96 -3.95 -27.91 -20.99
N LEU A 97 -4.82 -28.67 -20.35
CA LEU A 97 -4.60 -30.06 -19.92
C LEU A 97 -5.63 -30.97 -20.61
N ASP A 98 -5.34 -32.27 -20.61
CA ASP A 98 -6.27 -33.27 -21.13
C ASP A 98 -7.63 -33.21 -20.42
N GLY A 99 -8.69 -33.45 -21.19
CA GLY A 99 -10.07 -33.41 -20.69
C GLY A 99 -10.62 -32.00 -20.46
N GLY A 100 -10.11 -30.99 -21.17
CA GLY A 100 -10.66 -29.62 -21.17
C GLY A 100 -10.36 -28.81 -19.91
N ARG A 101 -9.41 -29.26 -19.08
CA ARG A 101 -8.95 -28.55 -17.89
C ARG A 101 -7.85 -27.55 -18.25
N PHE A 102 -7.60 -26.60 -17.36
CA PHE A 102 -6.51 -25.64 -17.51
C PHE A 102 -5.69 -25.57 -16.23
N ALA A 103 -4.36 -25.56 -16.36
CA ALA A 103 -3.46 -25.16 -15.31
C ALA A 103 -3.21 -23.65 -15.42
N THR A 104 -3.40 -22.93 -14.31
CA THR A 104 -3.24 -21.48 -14.22
C THR A 104 -2.07 -21.13 -13.32
N SER A 105 -1.25 -20.15 -13.69
CA SER A 105 -0.34 -19.50 -12.73
C SER A 105 -1.10 -18.90 -11.54
N ASP A 106 -0.57 -19.04 -10.33
CA ASP A 106 -1.11 -18.44 -9.09
C ASP A 106 -1.28 -16.91 -9.21
N LEU A 107 -0.42 -16.26 -10.00
CA LEU A 107 -0.52 -14.82 -10.25
C LEU A 107 -1.82 -14.42 -10.95
N ASN A 108 -2.36 -15.26 -11.84
CA ASN A 108 -3.62 -14.96 -12.52
C ASN A 108 -4.77 -14.85 -11.50
N ASP A 109 -4.74 -15.66 -10.44
CA ASP A 109 -5.72 -15.60 -9.35
C ASP A 109 -5.56 -14.35 -8.50
N LEU A 110 -4.32 -13.97 -8.18
CA LEU A 110 -4.01 -12.75 -7.42
C LEU A 110 -4.40 -11.49 -8.22
N TYR A 111 -4.05 -11.41 -9.50
CA TYR A 111 -4.45 -10.31 -10.39
C TYR A 111 -5.98 -10.22 -10.51
N ARG A 112 -6.66 -11.35 -10.72
CA ARG A 112 -8.13 -11.39 -10.82
C ARG A 112 -8.80 -10.87 -9.55
N ARG A 113 -8.25 -11.18 -8.37
CA ARG A 113 -8.76 -10.63 -7.09
C ARG A 113 -8.60 -9.12 -7.03
N VAL A 114 -7.43 -8.58 -7.38
CA VAL A 114 -7.19 -7.12 -7.44
C VAL A 114 -8.18 -6.46 -8.39
N ILE A 115 -8.32 -6.98 -9.62
CA ILE A 115 -9.23 -6.44 -10.64
C ILE A 115 -10.68 -6.46 -10.13
N ASN A 116 -11.14 -7.58 -9.57
CA ASN A 116 -12.51 -7.70 -9.07
C ASN A 116 -12.81 -6.74 -7.92
N ARG A 117 -11.86 -6.56 -6.98
CA ARG A 117 -11.99 -5.60 -5.88
C ARG A 117 -11.99 -4.16 -6.38
N ASN A 118 -11.12 -3.84 -7.33
CA ASN A 118 -11.04 -2.51 -7.93
C ASN A 118 -12.32 -2.14 -8.69
N ASN A 119 -12.84 -3.05 -9.52
CA ASN A 119 -14.09 -2.85 -10.25
C ASN A 119 -15.30 -2.73 -9.30
N ARG A 120 -15.32 -3.53 -8.23
CA ARG A 120 -16.35 -3.44 -7.19
C ARG A 120 -16.29 -2.11 -6.45
N LEU A 121 -15.10 -1.66 -6.05
CA LEU A 121 -14.91 -0.36 -5.41
C LEU A 121 -15.37 0.77 -6.32
N LYS A 122 -15.00 0.74 -7.61
CA LYS A 122 -15.45 1.71 -8.61
C LYS A 122 -16.97 1.79 -8.68
N ARG A 123 -17.64 0.64 -8.80
CA ARG A 123 -19.11 0.56 -8.83
C ARG A 123 -19.76 1.07 -7.54
N LEU A 124 -19.18 0.76 -6.37
CA LEU A 124 -19.69 1.26 -5.09
C LEU A 124 -19.62 2.79 -4.99
N ILE A 125 -18.56 3.39 -5.52
CA ILE A 125 -18.41 4.86 -5.60
C ILE A 125 -19.44 5.45 -6.55
N GLU A 126 -19.60 4.88 -7.75
CA GLU A 126 -20.59 5.34 -8.76
C GLU A 126 -22.04 5.28 -8.23
N LEU A 127 -22.34 4.30 -7.37
CA LEU A 127 -23.65 4.15 -6.74
C LEU A 127 -23.81 4.97 -5.43
N ASN A 128 -22.83 5.81 -5.08
CA ASN A 128 -22.81 6.56 -3.82
C ASN A 128 -23.07 5.68 -2.59
N ALA A 129 -22.45 4.49 -2.55
CA ALA A 129 -22.59 3.58 -1.41
C ALA A 129 -22.10 4.25 -0.11
N PRO A 130 -22.65 3.86 1.06
CA PRO A 130 -22.22 4.40 2.34
C PRO A 130 -20.71 4.30 2.58
N ASP A 131 -20.13 5.32 3.24
CA ASP A 131 -18.70 5.41 3.54
C ASP A 131 -18.11 4.16 4.19
N ILE A 132 -18.86 3.50 5.09
CA ILE A 132 -18.43 2.28 5.77
C ILE A 132 -18.16 1.16 4.76
N ILE A 133 -19.03 1.03 3.75
CA ILE A 133 -18.91 0.01 2.70
C ILE A 133 -17.71 0.33 1.80
N ILE A 134 -17.56 1.60 1.41
CA ILE A 134 -16.41 2.05 0.61
C ILE A 134 -15.10 1.81 1.35
N ARG A 135 -15.02 2.15 2.64
CA ARG A 135 -13.83 1.92 3.48
C ARG A 135 -13.48 0.45 3.58
N ASN A 136 -14.48 -0.42 3.78
CA ASN A 136 -14.25 -1.85 3.79
C ASN A 136 -13.75 -2.37 2.44
N GLU A 137 -14.31 -1.89 1.32
CA GLU A 137 -13.83 -2.32 0.00
C GLU A 137 -12.41 -1.79 -0.30
N LYS A 138 -12.08 -0.56 0.11
CA LYS A 138 -10.70 -0.04 0.06
C LYS A 138 -9.73 -0.92 0.84
N ARG A 139 -10.11 -1.36 2.05
CA ARG A 139 -9.30 -2.32 2.85
C ARG A 139 -9.11 -3.65 2.12
N MET A 140 -10.19 -4.21 1.56
CA MET A 140 -10.14 -5.47 0.82
C MET A 140 -9.29 -5.38 -0.47
N LEU A 141 -9.34 -4.23 -1.15
CA LEU A 141 -8.49 -3.94 -2.30
C LEU A 141 -7.01 -3.88 -1.87
N GLN A 142 -6.70 -3.16 -0.78
CA GLN A 142 -5.35 -3.10 -0.23
C GLN A 142 -4.81 -4.50 0.09
N GLU A 143 -5.60 -5.34 0.76
CA GLU A 143 -5.20 -6.72 1.07
C GLU A 143 -4.96 -7.57 -0.18
N SER A 144 -5.72 -7.34 -1.24
CA SER A 144 -5.52 -8.05 -2.52
C SER A 144 -4.23 -7.60 -3.22
N VAL A 145 -3.89 -6.32 -3.14
CA VAL A 145 -2.63 -5.76 -3.67
C VAL A 145 -1.44 -6.25 -2.85
N ASP A 146 -1.55 -6.24 -1.53
CA ASP A 146 -0.51 -6.77 -0.63
C ASP A 146 -0.21 -8.25 -0.96
N ALA A 147 -1.26 -9.06 -1.17
CA ALA A 147 -1.09 -10.47 -1.54
C ALA A 147 -0.51 -10.67 -2.95
N LEU A 148 -0.79 -9.77 -3.90
CA LEU A 148 -0.19 -9.82 -5.23
C LEU A 148 1.34 -9.62 -5.16
N PHE A 149 1.80 -8.66 -4.36
CA PHE A 149 3.22 -8.35 -4.23
C PHE A 149 3.97 -9.33 -3.31
N ASP A 150 3.43 -9.65 -2.13
CA ASP A 150 4.10 -10.46 -1.11
C ASP A 150 3.06 -11.19 -0.23
N ASN A 151 2.54 -12.31 -0.73
CA ASN A 151 1.46 -13.06 -0.08
C ASN A 151 1.92 -13.65 1.25
N GLY A 152 1.22 -13.30 2.34
CA GLY A 152 1.53 -13.77 3.69
C GLY A 152 2.48 -12.85 4.49
N ARG A 153 2.99 -11.75 3.89
CA ARG A 153 3.74 -10.74 4.65
C ARG A 153 2.87 -10.03 5.69
N ARG A 154 1.60 -9.80 5.35
CA ARG A 154 0.62 -9.12 6.20
C ARG A 154 -0.71 -9.85 6.16
N GLY A 155 -1.30 -10.05 7.35
CA GLY A 155 -2.62 -10.66 7.48
C GLY A 155 -2.65 -12.13 7.08
N ARG A 156 -3.80 -12.58 6.59
CA ARG A 156 -4.06 -13.98 6.25
C ARG A 156 -3.56 -14.30 4.84
N THR A 157 -2.72 -15.32 4.72
CA THR A 157 -2.26 -15.82 3.43
C THR A 157 -3.42 -16.27 2.56
N ILE A 158 -3.46 -15.80 1.31
CA ILE A 158 -4.45 -16.24 0.34
C ILE A 158 -4.06 -17.64 -0.15
N THR A 159 -5.00 -18.56 -0.02
CA THR A 159 -4.83 -19.96 -0.43
C THR A 159 -5.69 -20.29 -1.64
N GLY A 160 -5.17 -21.16 -2.50
CA GLY A 160 -5.87 -21.76 -3.63
C GLY A 160 -6.46 -23.14 -3.26
N PRO A 161 -6.68 -23.99 -4.28
CA PRO A 161 -7.11 -25.38 -4.07
C PRO A 161 -6.18 -26.12 -3.08
N ASN A 162 -6.76 -27.06 -2.32
CA ASN A 162 -6.05 -27.84 -1.29
C ASN A 162 -5.40 -27.00 -0.18
N LYS A 163 -5.91 -25.78 0.07
CA LYS A 163 -5.37 -24.84 1.08
C LYS A 163 -3.89 -24.46 0.84
N ARG A 164 -3.35 -24.69 -0.35
CA ARG A 164 -1.98 -24.30 -0.69
C ARG A 164 -1.89 -22.77 -0.80
N PRO A 165 -0.89 -22.10 -0.23
CA PRO A 165 -0.69 -20.66 -0.42
C PRO A 165 -0.36 -20.35 -1.89
N LEU A 166 -0.98 -19.30 -2.42
CA LEU A 166 -0.69 -18.80 -3.76
C LEU A 166 0.68 -18.12 -3.78
N LYS A 167 1.49 -18.38 -4.82
CA LYS A 167 2.78 -17.71 -5.02
C LYS A 167 2.58 -16.29 -5.55
N SER A 168 3.20 -15.31 -4.89
CA SER A 168 3.16 -13.89 -5.23
C SER A 168 4.31 -13.46 -6.15
N LEU A 169 4.33 -12.19 -6.57
CA LEU A 169 5.43 -11.64 -7.38
C LEU A 169 6.79 -11.76 -6.67
N SER A 170 6.84 -11.48 -5.37
CA SER A 170 8.08 -11.62 -4.59
C SER A 170 8.55 -13.07 -4.52
N ASP A 171 7.64 -14.04 -4.45
CA ASP A 171 7.99 -15.46 -4.40
C ASP A 171 8.58 -15.95 -5.73
N MET A 172 8.17 -15.34 -6.84
CA MET A 172 8.78 -15.63 -8.15
C MET A 172 10.21 -15.10 -8.27
N LEU A 173 10.55 -14.02 -7.55
CA LEU A 173 11.88 -13.42 -7.55
C LEU A 173 12.84 -14.09 -6.55
N LYS A 174 12.33 -14.69 -5.47
CA LYS A 174 13.14 -15.33 -4.41
C LYS A 174 13.86 -16.62 -4.87
N GLY A 175 13.68 -17.05 -6.12
CA GLY A 175 14.35 -18.23 -6.69
C GLY A 175 13.78 -19.55 -6.16
N LYS A 176 14.47 -20.66 -6.45
CA LYS A 176 14.12 -21.98 -5.90
C LYS A 176 14.57 -22.05 -4.43
N GLY A 177 13.63 -21.80 -3.51
CA GLY A 177 13.60 -22.53 -2.24
C GLY A 177 12.94 -23.87 -2.47
#